data_AF-A0A2A3D4R6-F1
#
_entry.id   AF-A0A2A3D4R6-F1
#
_cell.length_a   1.000
_cell.length_b   1.000
_cell.length_c   1.000
_cell.angle_alpha   90.00
_cell.angle_beta   90.00
_cell.angle_gamma   90.00
#
_symmetry.space_group_name_H-M   'P 1'
#
loop_
_entity.id
_entity.type
_entity.pdbx_description
1 polymer ?
#
loop_
_entity_poly.entity_id
_entity_poly.type
_entity_poly.pdbx_seq_one_letter_code
_entity_poly.pdbx_strand_id
1 'polypeptide(L)'
;MTTAIQDAMIWMNDTFGAKIDAKLRNTPIPKSLVISIGIQETFYIWAKIYKVGTPEDVLAVCVGDTLDFPKRSSAWPKNRTELEAAPKGKPMFNVARTALERIAKINTGFKTVVKNPDKFCHGFGMFQHDIQFFKDDPDYFLDRRWATWDGTLEKGAVELQNAVKGLYGADKGALSHNEAVFVGIAYNRGVKGTKKDMASKGFKQGYKDDKGIYYGEHIDANLTAAKGLF
;
A
#
# COMPACT_ATOMS: atom_id res chain seq x y z
N MET A 1 -26.01 -2.96 -9.88
CA MET A 1 -25.34 -1.72 -9.43
C MET A 1 -24.04 -2.13 -8.78
N THR A 2 -22.93 -1.51 -9.17
CA THR A 2 -21.58 -1.75 -8.61
C THR A 2 -21.49 -1.18 -7.19
N THR A 3 -20.72 -1.83 -6.32
CA THR A 3 -20.42 -1.28 -4.99
C THR A 3 -19.40 -0.13 -5.10
N ALA A 4 -19.26 0.69 -4.07
CA ALA A 4 -18.25 1.77 -4.06
C ALA A 4 -16.81 1.25 -4.25
N ILE A 5 -16.52 0.02 -3.81
CA ILE A 5 -15.23 -0.65 -4.04
C ILE A 5 -15.10 -1.05 -5.51
N GLN A 6 -16.14 -1.64 -6.12
CA GLN A 6 -16.10 -2.01 -7.54
C GLN A 6 -15.98 -0.79 -8.45
N ASP A 7 -16.68 0.30 -8.14
CA ASP A 7 -16.51 1.60 -8.82
C ASP A 7 -15.06 2.08 -8.78
N ALA A 8 -14.42 1.97 -7.60
CA ALA A 8 -13.04 2.37 -7.41
C ALA A 8 -12.05 1.45 -8.15
N MET A 9 -12.33 0.15 -8.21
CA MET A 9 -11.54 -0.81 -9.00
C MET A 9 -11.63 -0.53 -10.50
N ILE A 10 -12.82 -0.22 -11.00
CA ILE A 10 -13.03 0.18 -12.40
C ILE A 10 -12.23 1.46 -12.68
N TRP A 11 -12.36 2.48 -11.82
CA TRP A 11 -11.59 3.72 -11.96
C TRP A 11 -10.07 3.47 -11.99
N MET A 12 -9.54 2.61 -11.11
CA MET A 12 -8.11 2.26 -11.13
C MET A 12 -7.71 1.56 -12.42
N ASN A 13 -8.54 0.64 -12.93
CA ASN A 13 -8.29 -0.04 -14.20
C ASN A 13 -8.32 0.94 -15.38
N ASP A 14 -9.31 1.82 -15.44
CA ASP A 14 -9.47 2.76 -16.56
C ASP A 14 -8.33 3.79 -16.58
N THR A 15 -7.89 4.20 -15.39
CA THR A 15 -6.83 5.22 -15.24
C THR A 15 -5.43 4.63 -15.44
N PHE A 16 -5.18 3.42 -14.92
CA PHE A 16 -3.83 2.87 -14.78
C PHE A 16 -3.63 1.46 -15.36
N GLY A 17 -4.71 0.79 -15.78
CA GLY A 17 -4.70 -0.62 -16.17
C GLY A 17 -3.69 -0.93 -17.27
N ALA A 18 -3.60 -0.11 -18.31
CA ALA A 18 -2.62 -0.29 -19.38
C ALA A 18 -1.17 -0.26 -18.87
N LYS A 19 -0.86 0.61 -17.89
CA LYS A 19 0.46 0.66 -17.26
C LYS A 19 0.72 -0.53 -16.33
N ILE A 20 -0.31 -1.03 -15.64
CA ILE A 20 -0.23 -2.26 -14.86
C ILE A 20 0.09 -3.43 -15.79
N ASP A 21 -0.67 -3.59 -16.87
CA ASP A 21 -0.50 -4.69 -17.83
C ASP A 21 0.90 -4.64 -18.48
N ALA A 22 1.41 -3.45 -18.78
CA ALA A 22 2.77 -3.27 -19.28
C ALA A 22 3.84 -3.67 -18.24
N LYS A 23 3.70 -3.23 -16.98
CA LYS A 23 4.68 -3.51 -15.91
C LYS A 23 4.70 -4.98 -15.50
N LEU A 24 3.54 -5.64 -15.53
CA LEU A 24 3.37 -7.04 -15.11
C LEU A 24 3.51 -8.04 -16.26
N ARG A 25 3.80 -7.58 -17.47
CA ARG A 25 4.02 -8.45 -18.62
C ARG A 25 5.06 -9.52 -18.26
N ASN A 26 4.71 -10.78 -18.56
CA ASN A 26 5.53 -11.96 -18.26
C ASN A 26 5.76 -12.23 -16.76
N THR A 27 4.90 -11.69 -15.89
CA THR A 27 4.83 -12.09 -14.47
C THR A 27 3.54 -12.88 -14.22
N PRO A 28 3.50 -13.77 -13.21
CA PRO A 28 2.27 -14.50 -12.87
C PRO A 28 1.26 -13.64 -12.10
N ILE A 29 1.56 -12.37 -11.84
CA ILE A 29 0.78 -11.48 -11.01
C ILE A 29 -0.38 -10.93 -11.84
N PRO A 30 -1.65 -11.20 -11.47
CA PRO A 30 -2.78 -10.63 -12.18
C PRO A 30 -2.96 -9.14 -11.81
N LYS A 31 -3.38 -8.32 -12.78
CA LYS A 31 -3.75 -6.91 -12.56
C LYS A 31 -4.75 -6.74 -11.42
N SER A 32 -5.72 -7.65 -11.28
CA SER A 32 -6.71 -7.64 -10.20
C SER A 32 -6.10 -7.73 -8.80
N LEU A 33 -4.93 -8.37 -8.64
CA LEU A 33 -4.22 -8.38 -7.36
C LEU A 33 -3.61 -7.01 -7.04
N VAL A 34 -2.99 -6.35 -8.03
CA VAL A 34 -2.43 -5.01 -7.85
C VAL A 34 -3.53 -4.01 -7.50
N ILE A 35 -4.66 -4.05 -8.20
CA ILE A 35 -5.82 -3.19 -7.89
C ILE A 35 -6.38 -3.54 -6.50
N SER A 36 -6.55 -4.81 -6.17
CA SER A 36 -7.03 -5.24 -4.84
C SER A 36 -6.15 -4.74 -3.70
N ILE A 37 -4.83 -4.72 -3.88
CA ILE A 37 -3.89 -4.18 -2.89
C ILE A 37 -4.01 -2.66 -2.83
N GLY A 38 -4.04 -1.95 -3.95
CA GLY A 38 -4.23 -0.48 -3.93
C GLY A 38 -5.52 -0.06 -3.23
N ILE A 39 -6.60 -0.82 -3.43
CA ILE A 39 -7.86 -0.65 -2.67
C ILE A 39 -7.63 -0.87 -1.18
N GLN A 40 -7.03 -2.01 -0.82
CA GLN A 40 -6.85 -2.39 0.57
C GLN A 40 -5.95 -1.41 1.34
N GLU A 41 -4.90 -0.91 0.69
CA GLU A 41 -3.88 -0.09 1.33
C GLU A 41 -4.33 1.36 1.53
N THR A 42 -5.05 1.96 0.58
CA THR A 42 -5.30 3.42 0.63
C THR A 42 -6.70 3.89 0.24
N PHE A 43 -7.62 3.03 -0.18
CA PHE A 43 -8.96 3.48 -0.61
C PHE A 43 -9.68 4.32 0.44
N TYR A 44 -9.57 3.96 1.71
CA TYR A 44 -10.17 4.70 2.81
C TYR A 44 -9.73 6.18 2.89
N ILE A 45 -8.61 6.54 2.26
CA ILE A 45 -8.10 7.91 2.16
C ILE A 45 -8.68 8.61 0.93
N TRP A 46 -8.55 8.00 -0.26
CA TRP A 46 -8.85 8.66 -1.53
C TRP A 46 -10.28 8.43 -2.05
N ALA A 47 -11.09 7.60 -1.40
CA ALA A 47 -12.48 7.31 -1.77
C ALA A 47 -13.35 8.56 -2.00
N LYS A 48 -13.02 9.67 -1.33
CA LYS A 48 -13.76 10.94 -1.43
C LYS A 48 -13.39 11.81 -2.62
N ILE A 49 -12.24 11.56 -3.27
CA ILE A 49 -11.70 12.49 -4.26
C ILE A 49 -11.55 11.89 -5.66
N TYR A 50 -11.48 10.57 -5.83
CA TYR A 50 -11.22 9.98 -7.15
C TYR A 50 -12.29 10.25 -8.22
N LYS A 51 -13.51 10.61 -7.81
CA LYS A 51 -14.61 10.98 -8.73
C LYS A 51 -14.61 12.47 -9.12
N VAL A 52 -13.84 13.31 -8.41
CA VAL A 52 -13.90 14.79 -8.58
C VAL A 52 -12.54 15.44 -8.81
N GLY A 53 -11.44 14.77 -8.43
CA GLY A 53 -10.08 15.22 -8.64
C GLY A 53 -9.39 14.50 -9.80
N THR A 54 -8.17 14.91 -10.11
CA THR A 54 -7.36 14.21 -11.11
C THR A 54 -6.71 12.95 -10.53
N PRO A 55 -6.20 12.02 -11.36
CA PRO A 55 -5.36 10.91 -10.89
C PRO A 55 -4.18 11.37 -10.03
N GLU A 56 -3.57 12.50 -10.35
CA GLU A 56 -2.47 13.09 -9.58
C GLU A 56 -2.91 13.57 -8.20
N ASP A 57 -4.12 14.13 -8.09
CA ASP A 57 -4.71 14.50 -6.79
C ASP A 57 -4.90 13.27 -5.90
N VAL A 58 -5.37 12.16 -6.49
CA VAL A 58 -5.50 10.86 -5.80
C VAL A 58 -4.15 10.35 -5.31
N LEU A 59 -3.15 10.27 -6.19
CA LEU A 59 -1.83 9.73 -5.84
C LEU A 59 -1.12 10.59 -4.79
N ALA A 60 -1.32 11.90 -4.82
CA ALA A 60 -0.71 12.80 -3.85
C ALA A 60 -1.26 12.66 -2.42
N VAL A 61 -2.38 11.96 -2.24
CA VAL A 61 -2.97 11.68 -0.91
C VAL A 61 -2.93 10.21 -0.54
N CYS A 62 -2.41 9.33 -1.39
CA CYS A 62 -2.08 7.95 -1.04
C CYS A 62 -0.87 7.92 -0.10
N VAL A 63 -0.99 8.54 1.07
CA VAL A 63 0.00 8.57 2.15
C VAL A 63 -0.79 8.38 3.42
N GLY A 64 -0.33 7.49 4.28
CA GLY A 64 -1.09 7.05 5.44
C GLY A 64 -0.18 6.72 6.59
N ASP A 65 -0.80 6.10 7.60
CA ASP A 65 -0.19 5.58 8.81
C ASP A 65 0.75 6.55 9.52
N THR A 66 0.35 7.00 10.71
CA THR A 66 1.21 7.87 11.51
C THR A 66 2.02 7.05 12.49
N LEU A 67 3.27 7.42 12.73
CA LEU A 67 4.11 6.71 13.70
C LEU A 67 3.40 6.58 15.04
N ASP A 68 3.26 5.34 15.53
CA ASP A 68 2.60 5.02 16.80
C ASP A 68 3.60 4.44 17.81
N PHE A 69 4.72 5.14 18.04
CA PHE A 69 5.62 4.81 19.16
C PHE A 69 4.94 5.11 20.49
N PRO A 70 5.01 4.19 21.50
CA PRO A 70 5.88 3.02 21.57
C PRO A 70 5.32 1.70 20.99
N LYS A 71 4.10 1.66 20.43
CA LYS A 71 3.53 0.42 19.86
C LYS A 71 4.35 -0.11 18.67
N ARG A 72 4.88 0.78 17.82
CA ARG A 72 5.83 0.46 16.73
C ARG A 72 7.28 0.74 17.17
N SER A 73 7.79 -0.01 18.15
CA SER A 73 9.12 0.25 18.74
C SER A 73 10.31 -0.42 18.02
N SER A 74 10.08 -1.44 17.20
CA SER A 74 11.13 -2.21 16.53
C SER A 74 11.59 -1.63 15.18
N ALA A 75 10.73 -0.85 14.52
CA ALA A 75 11.01 -0.31 13.20
C ALA A 75 11.51 1.13 13.27
N TRP A 76 12.46 1.46 12.40
CA TRP A 76 12.97 2.81 12.25
C TRP A 76 12.06 3.64 11.31
N PRO A 77 11.98 4.98 11.47
CA PRO A 77 12.31 5.73 12.68
C PRO A 77 11.20 5.53 13.73
N LYS A 78 11.58 5.57 15.01
CA LYS A 78 10.64 5.49 16.15
C LYS A 78 9.91 6.81 16.37
N ASN A 79 10.59 7.92 16.11
CA ASN A 79 10.07 9.27 16.34
C ASN A 79 10.77 10.29 15.43
N ARG A 80 10.33 11.55 15.53
CA ARG A 80 10.89 12.68 14.77
C ARG A 80 12.40 12.84 15.01
N THR A 81 12.83 12.80 16.27
CA THR A 81 14.24 12.98 16.64
C THR A 81 15.12 11.95 15.93
N GLU A 82 14.71 10.69 15.90
CA GLU A 82 15.47 9.63 15.24
C GLU A 82 15.44 9.76 13.70
N LEU A 83 14.34 10.24 13.12
CA LEU A 83 14.28 10.55 11.69
C LEU A 83 15.25 11.69 11.34
N GLU A 84 15.16 12.81 12.05
CA GLU A 84 15.96 14.01 11.78
C GLU A 84 17.47 13.82 12.01
N ALA A 85 17.85 12.86 12.85
CA ALA A 85 19.25 12.48 13.07
C ALA A 85 19.87 11.70 11.89
N ALA A 86 19.07 11.12 11.00
CA ALA A 86 19.58 10.43 9.82
C ALA A 86 20.02 11.41 8.72
N PRO A 87 20.93 11.01 7.82
CA PRO A 87 21.26 11.79 6.63
C PRO A 87 19.99 12.17 5.84
N LYS A 88 19.87 13.45 5.46
CA LYS A 88 18.67 14.03 4.83
C LYS A 88 17.35 13.86 5.63
N GLY A 89 17.43 13.55 6.93
CA GLY A 89 16.28 13.28 7.79
C GLY A 89 15.32 14.46 8.00
N LYS A 90 15.86 15.68 8.16
CA LYS A 90 15.03 16.90 8.28
C LYS A 90 14.18 17.17 7.03
N PRO A 91 14.76 17.15 5.80
CA PRO A 91 13.96 17.15 4.57
C PRO A 91 12.87 16.06 4.54
N MET A 92 13.20 14.85 4.96
CA MET A 92 12.23 13.74 4.98
C MET A 92 11.08 13.98 5.96
N PHE A 93 11.38 14.48 7.15
CA PHE A 93 10.35 14.88 8.12
C PHE A 93 9.41 15.92 7.50
N ASN A 94 9.94 16.94 6.82
CA ASN A 94 9.12 17.95 6.15
C ASN A 94 8.18 17.33 5.09
N VAL A 95 8.68 16.42 4.25
CA VAL A 95 7.85 15.70 3.26
C VAL A 95 6.74 14.91 3.95
N ALA A 96 7.09 14.11 4.97
CA ALA A 96 6.15 13.28 5.70
C ALA A 96 5.10 14.10 6.46
N ARG A 97 5.51 15.24 7.02
CA ARG A 97 4.65 16.18 7.74
C ARG A 97 3.68 16.89 6.81
N THR A 98 4.17 17.42 5.68
CA THR A 98 3.32 18.06 4.66
C THR A 98 2.31 17.07 4.08
N ALA A 99 2.67 15.80 3.92
CA ALA A 99 1.72 14.77 3.51
C ALA A 99 0.61 14.55 4.55
N LEU A 100 0.96 14.45 5.85
CA LEU A 100 -0.02 14.35 6.94
C LEU A 100 -0.99 15.54 6.95
N GLU A 101 -0.47 16.76 6.76
CA GLU A 101 -1.28 17.98 6.69
C GLU A 101 -2.22 17.98 5.49
N ARG A 102 -1.78 17.44 4.36
CA ARG A 102 -2.63 17.30 3.16
C ARG A 102 -3.76 16.31 3.40
N ILE A 103 -3.48 15.11 3.88
CA ILE A 103 -4.51 14.09 4.08
C ILE A 103 -5.50 14.47 5.19
N ALA A 104 -5.08 15.23 6.21
CA ALA A 104 -5.97 15.71 7.26
C ALA A 104 -7.05 16.70 6.78
N LYS A 105 -6.87 17.32 5.60
CA LYS A 105 -7.88 18.18 4.97
C LYS A 105 -9.04 17.38 4.35
N ILE A 106 -8.80 16.13 3.95
CA ILE A 106 -9.79 15.29 3.24
C ILE A 106 -10.32 14.14 4.10
N ASN A 107 -9.49 13.63 5.01
CA ASN A 107 -9.82 12.52 5.89
C ASN A 107 -9.83 12.98 7.35
N THR A 108 -11.03 13.00 7.93
CA THR A 108 -11.28 13.43 9.31
C THR A 108 -10.56 12.59 10.36
N GLY A 109 -10.19 11.34 10.04
CA GLY A 109 -9.41 10.47 10.93
C GLY A 109 -8.04 11.04 11.30
N PHE A 110 -7.47 11.93 10.47
CA PHE A 110 -6.15 12.52 10.73
C PHE A 110 -6.20 13.89 11.42
N LYS A 111 -7.39 14.48 11.64
CA LYS A 111 -7.55 15.83 12.22
C LYS A 111 -6.98 15.97 13.63
N THR A 112 -7.02 14.91 14.44
CA THR A 112 -6.43 14.94 15.79
C THR A 112 -4.92 14.77 15.72
N VAL A 113 -4.45 13.83 14.91
CA VAL A 113 -3.02 13.49 14.82
C VAL A 113 -2.19 14.64 14.25
N VAL A 114 -2.72 15.36 13.24
CA VAL A 114 -2.03 16.51 12.64
C VAL A 114 -1.79 17.66 13.62
N LYS A 115 -2.55 17.76 14.72
CA LYS A 115 -2.34 18.82 15.73
C LYS A 115 -1.02 18.65 16.50
N ASN A 116 -0.49 17.43 16.56
CA ASN A 116 0.80 17.18 17.16
C ASN A 116 1.91 17.49 16.12
N PRO A 117 2.80 18.46 16.37
CA PRO A 117 3.84 18.85 15.42
C PRO A 117 4.88 17.75 15.18
N ASP A 118 5.03 16.79 16.10
CA ASP A 118 6.02 15.71 15.98
C ASP A 118 5.47 14.46 15.28
N LYS A 119 4.18 14.47 14.89
CA LYS A 119 3.57 13.41 14.10
C LYS A 119 3.74 13.66 12.61
N PHE A 120 4.01 12.56 11.90
CA PHE A 120 4.18 12.50 10.46
C PHE A 120 3.79 11.11 9.94
N CYS A 121 3.51 11.01 8.64
CA CYS A 121 3.19 9.75 7.97
C CYS A 121 4.42 8.87 7.80
N HIS A 122 4.22 7.55 7.78
CA HIS A 122 5.28 6.59 7.46
C HIS A 122 4.95 5.67 6.28
N GLY A 123 3.68 5.56 5.85
CA GLY A 123 3.32 4.82 4.63
C GLY A 123 3.18 5.75 3.42
N PHE A 124 3.91 5.50 2.33
CA PHE A 124 3.97 6.37 1.15
C PHE A 124 3.55 5.67 -0.15
N GLY A 125 2.66 6.32 -0.90
CA GLY A 125 2.16 5.86 -2.20
C GLY A 125 0.93 4.95 -2.08
N MET A 126 0.33 4.64 -3.23
CA MET A 126 -0.88 3.79 -3.36
C MET A 126 -0.70 2.43 -2.64
N PHE A 127 0.54 1.94 -2.61
CA PHE A 127 0.91 0.66 -2.02
C PHE A 127 1.60 0.78 -0.64
N GLN A 128 1.58 1.97 -0.01
CA GLN A 128 2.08 2.20 1.37
C GLN A 128 3.53 1.74 1.63
N HIS A 129 4.46 2.09 0.73
CA HIS A 129 5.89 1.81 0.93
C HIS A 129 6.41 2.55 2.18
N ASP A 130 7.01 1.80 3.11
CA ASP A 130 7.31 2.30 4.45
C ASP A 130 8.56 3.20 4.48
N ILE A 131 8.49 4.29 5.24
CA ILE A 131 9.58 5.25 5.44
C ILE A 131 10.87 4.60 5.95
N GLN A 132 10.83 3.40 6.53
CA GLN A 132 12.02 2.69 6.97
C GLN A 132 13.05 2.51 5.84
N PHE A 133 12.57 2.43 4.59
CA PHE A 133 13.39 2.30 3.39
C PHE A 133 14.03 3.61 2.93
N PHE A 134 13.72 4.74 3.60
CA PHE A 134 14.36 6.04 3.31
C PHE A 134 15.89 5.99 3.47
N LYS A 135 16.41 5.12 4.34
CA LYS A 135 17.85 4.93 4.51
C LYS A 135 18.53 4.40 3.23
N ASP A 136 17.79 3.63 2.44
CA ASP A 136 18.32 2.94 1.26
C ASP A 136 17.94 3.66 -0.04
N ASP A 137 16.79 4.35 -0.07
CA ASP A 137 16.29 5.08 -1.24
C ASP A 137 15.69 6.44 -0.85
N PRO A 138 16.51 7.41 -0.41
CA PRO A 138 16.00 8.70 0.05
C PRO A 138 15.31 9.49 -1.06
N ASP A 139 15.78 9.38 -2.29
CA ASP A 139 15.29 10.19 -3.41
C ASP A 139 13.88 9.73 -3.86
N TYR A 140 13.49 8.48 -3.62
CA TYR A 140 12.08 8.06 -3.79
C TYR A 140 11.11 8.91 -2.98
N PHE A 141 11.50 9.24 -1.74
CA PHE A 141 10.67 10.02 -0.85
C PHE A 141 10.78 11.52 -1.11
N LEU A 142 12.01 12.02 -1.24
CA LEU A 142 12.28 13.46 -1.39
C LEU A 142 11.78 14.03 -2.71
N ASP A 143 11.92 13.27 -3.80
CA ASP A 143 11.42 13.67 -5.12
C ASP A 143 9.93 13.35 -5.30
N ARG A 144 9.28 12.84 -4.24
CA ARG A 144 7.87 12.49 -4.21
C ARG A 144 7.47 11.49 -5.31
N ARG A 145 8.37 10.57 -5.67
CA ARG A 145 8.07 9.50 -6.64
C ARG A 145 6.90 8.63 -6.18
N TRP A 146 6.67 8.52 -4.87
CA TRP A 146 5.49 7.89 -4.27
C TRP A 146 4.15 8.54 -4.68
N ALA A 147 4.14 9.82 -5.05
CA ALA A 147 2.96 10.56 -5.51
C ALA A 147 2.73 10.43 -7.03
N THR A 148 3.52 9.60 -7.71
CA THR A 148 3.40 9.32 -9.14
C THR A 148 2.99 7.87 -9.33
N TRP A 149 2.28 7.59 -10.42
CA TRP A 149 1.84 6.22 -10.70
C TRP A 149 3.04 5.31 -10.96
N ASP A 150 3.98 5.76 -11.79
CA ASP A 150 5.12 4.93 -12.20
C ASP A 150 6.02 4.62 -10.99
N GLY A 151 6.27 5.60 -10.12
CA GLY A 151 7.07 5.41 -8.91
C GLY A 151 6.42 4.45 -7.90
N THR A 152 5.11 4.60 -7.63
CA THR A 152 4.45 3.70 -6.67
C THR A 152 4.28 2.29 -7.23
N LEU A 153 3.92 2.15 -8.51
CA LEU A 153 3.79 0.86 -9.17
C LEU A 153 5.13 0.11 -9.25
N GLU A 154 6.24 0.82 -9.45
CA GLU A 154 7.57 0.21 -9.43
C GLU A 154 7.86 -0.50 -8.10
N LYS A 155 7.65 0.18 -6.97
CA LYS A 155 7.87 -0.39 -5.63
C LYS A 155 6.94 -1.57 -5.36
N GLY A 156 5.63 -1.37 -5.58
CA GLY A 156 4.63 -2.43 -5.34
C GLY A 156 4.88 -3.67 -6.21
N ALA A 157 5.23 -3.50 -7.49
CA ALA A 157 5.50 -4.61 -8.39
C ALA A 157 6.73 -5.42 -7.97
N VAL A 158 7.82 -4.77 -7.53
CA VAL A 158 9.02 -5.46 -7.04
C VAL A 158 8.71 -6.28 -5.79
N GLU A 159 7.97 -5.71 -4.83
CA GLU A 159 7.57 -6.42 -3.61
C GLU A 159 6.69 -7.64 -3.92
N LEU A 160 5.75 -7.51 -4.85
CA LEU A 160 4.90 -8.63 -5.28
C LEU A 160 5.68 -9.72 -6.01
N GLN A 161 6.63 -9.37 -6.88
CA GLN A 161 7.47 -10.36 -7.56
C GLN A 161 8.35 -11.12 -6.55
N ASN A 162 8.89 -10.42 -5.55
CA ASN A 162 9.63 -11.05 -4.45
C ASN A 162 8.73 -11.97 -3.62
N ALA A 163 7.48 -11.57 -3.37
CA ALA A 163 6.50 -12.40 -2.67
C ALA A 163 6.15 -13.67 -3.45
N VAL A 164 5.90 -13.56 -4.76
CA VAL A 164 5.69 -14.71 -5.66
C VAL A 164 6.90 -15.65 -5.60
N LYS A 165 8.11 -15.12 -5.83
CA LYS A 165 9.34 -15.92 -5.83
C LYS A 165 9.54 -16.64 -4.50
N GLY A 166 9.29 -15.97 -3.38
CA GLY A 166 9.49 -16.53 -2.05
C GLY A 166 8.45 -17.60 -1.67
N LEU A 167 7.21 -17.48 -2.14
CA LEU A 167 6.16 -18.45 -1.86
C LEU A 167 6.20 -19.65 -2.80
N TYR A 168 6.36 -19.40 -4.11
CA TYR A 168 6.09 -20.37 -5.18
C TYR A 168 7.29 -20.63 -6.12
N GLY A 169 8.40 -19.91 -5.97
CA GLY A 169 9.56 -20.02 -6.84
C GLY A 169 9.54 -19.04 -8.03
N ALA A 170 10.67 -18.94 -8.73
CA ALA A 170 10.86 -17.99 -9.83
C ALA A 170 10.09 -18.38 -11.11
N ASP A 171 9.84 -19.68 -11.30
CA ASP A 171 9.26 -20.22 -12.55
C ASP A 171 7.73 -20.31 -12.51
N LYS A 172 7.08 -19.67 -11.53
CA LYS A 172 5.61 -19.65 -11.42
C LYS A 172 5.01 -18.94 -12.63
N GLY A 173 4.28 -19.67 -13.48
CA GLY A 173 3.69 -19.13 -14.71
C GLY A 173 2.40 -18.33 -14.52
N ALA A 174 1.53 -18.73 -13.59
CA ALA A 174 0.29 -18.03 -13.26
C ALA A 174 -0.14 -18.32 -11.82
N LEU A 175 -0.71 -17.32 -11.14
CA LEU A 175 -1.33 -17.49 -9.82
C LEU A 175 -2.80 -17.90 -9.97
N SER A 176 -3.21 -18.93 -9.24
CA SER A 176 -4.63 -19.15 -8.93
C SER A 176 -5.16 -18.06 -7.99
N HIS A 177 -6.48 -17.98 -7.82
CA HIS A 177 -7.11 -17.05 -6.87
C HIS A 177 -6.50 -17.15 -5.47
N ASN A 178 -6.41 -18.37 -4.91
CA ASN A 178 -5.89 -18.57 -3.56
C ASN A 178 -4.41 -18.18 -3.46
N GLU A 179 -3.61 -18.48 -4.49
CA GLU A 179 -2.21 -18.07 -4.52
C GLU A 179 -2.05 -16.56 -4.59
N ALA A 180 -2.91 -15.87 -5.34
CA ALA A 180 -2.95 -14.40 -5.37
C ALA A 180 -3.29 -13.82 -3.99
N VAL A 181 -4.25 -14.41 -3.25
CA VAL A 181 -4.53 -14.02 -1.87
C VAL A 181 -3.30 -14.18 -0.98
N PHE A 182 -2.59 -15.31 -1.06
CA PHE A 182 -1.38 -15.52 -0.27
C PHE A 182 -0.22 -14.59 -0.66
N VAL A 183 -0.10 -14.23 -1.93
CA VAL A 183 0.85 -13.17 -2.36
C VAL A 183 0.47 -11.83 -1.72
N GLY A 184 -0.81 -11.47 -1.72
CA GLY A 184 -1.29 -10.27 -1.01
C GLY A 184 -1.02 -10.31 0.50
N ILE A 185 -1.18 -11.47 1.15
CA ILE A 185 -0.81 -11.63 2.57
C ILE A 185 0.71 -11.47 2.74
N ALA A 186 1.52 -12.09 1.89
CA ALA A 186 2.98 -11.97 1.94
C ALA A 186 3.48 -10.55 1.65
N TYR A 187 2.75 -9.76 0.85
CA TYR A 187 2.98 -8.33 0.72
C TYR A 187 2.83 -7.63 2.08
N ASN A 188 1.71 -7.85 2.78
CA ASN A 188 1.44 -7.19 4.06
C ASN A 188 2.35 -7.60 5.22
N ARG A 189 2.71 -8.89 5.32
CA ARG A 189 3.39 -9.43 6.52
C ARG A 189 4.72 -10.15 6.25
N GLY A 190 5.14 -10.22 5.00
CA GLY A 190 6.34 -10.93 4.57
C GLY A 190 6.14 -12.43 4.33
N VAL A 191 6.91 -12.96 3.37
CA VAL A 191 6.88 -14.34 2.88
C VAL A 191 7.03 -15.39 3.99
N LYS A 192 8.00 -15.24 4.88
CA LYS A 192 8.33 -16.25 5.91
C LYS A 192 7.13 -16.51 6.83
N GLY A 193 6.46 -15.45 7.26
CA GLY A 193 5.26 -15.53 8.10
C GLY A 193 4.10 -16.17 7.36
N THR A 194 3.84 -15.72 6.13
CA THR A 194 2.77 -16.28 5.28
C THR A 194 2.95 -17.76 5.02
N LYS A 195 4.16 -18.19 4.63
CA LYS A 195 4.46 -19.59 4.32
C LYS A 195 4.27 -20.51 5.52
N LYS A 196 4.68 -20.05 6.71
CA LYS A 196 4.50 -20.80 7.97
C LYS A 196 3.03 -21.04 8.32
N ASP A 197 2.19 -20.03 8.12
CA ASP A 197 0.80 -20.03 8.58
C ASP A 197 -0.20 -20.44 7.48
N MET A 198 0.27 -20.63 6.23
CA MET A 198 -0.57 -20.89 5.05
C MET A 198 -1.52 -22.08 5.26
N ALA A 199 -1.01 -23.21 5.75
CA ALA A 199 -1.78 -24.43 5.93
C ALA A 199 -2.73 -24.39 7.14
N SER A 200 -2.36 -23.68 8.20
CA SER A 200 -3.10 -23.70 9.47
C SER A 200 -4.11 -22.56 9.61
N LYS A 201 -3.83 -21.40 9.01
CA LYS A 201 -4.67 -20.19 9.14
C LYS A 201 -5.40 -19.80 7.87
N GLY A 202 -5.04 -20.36 6.71
CA GLY A 202 -5.65 -19.95 5.44
C GLY A 202 -5.57 -18.44 5.24
N PHE A 203 -6.68 -17.79 4.90
CA PHE A 203 -6.72 -16.33 4.67
C PHE A 203 -6.81 -15.47 5.94
N LYS A 204 -6.94 -16.08 7.13
CA LYS A 204 -6.95 -15.39 8.42
C LYS A 204 -5.53 -14.99 8.86
N GLN A 205 -4.88 -14.18 8.05
CA GLN A 205 -3.49 -13.77 8.18
C GLN A 205 -3.27 -12.30 7.79
N GLY A 206 -2.17 -11.74 8.30
CA GLY A 206 -1.82 -10.34 8.12
C GLY A 206 -2.38 -9.47 9.23
N TYR A 207 -2.35 -8.16 9.01
CA TYR A 207 -3.00 -7.20 9.92
C TYR A 207 -4.48 -7.56 10.11
N LYS A 208 -4.97 -7.44 11.35
CA LYS A 208 -6.37 -7.66 11.70
C LYS A 208 -6.96 -6.30 12.05
N ASP A 209 -7.99 -5.90 11.34
CA ASP A 209 -8.64 -4.61 11.57
C ASP A 209 -9.47 -4.61 12.87
N ASP A 210 -9.99 -3.43 13.22
CA ASP A 210 -10.81 -3.23 14.43
C ASP A 210 -12.13 -4.01 14.41
N LYS A 211 -12.58 -4.49 13.24
CA LYS A 211 -13.76 -5.36 13.08
C LYS A 211 -13.41 -6.84 13.19
N GLY A 212 -12.12 -7.14 13.34
CA GLY A 212 -11.60 -8.48 13.48
C GLY A 212 -11.41 -9.24 12.17
N ILE A 213 -11.44 -8.55 11.03
CA ILE A 213 -11.21 -9.13 9.69
C ILE A 213 -9.72 -9.02 9.36
N TYR A 214 -9.16 -10.11 8.86
CA TYR A 214 -7.75 -10.18 8.49
C TYR A 214 -7.50 -9.62 7.08
N TYR A 215 -6.29 -9.09 6.87
CA TYR A 215 -5.83 -8.59 5.58
C TYR A 215 -6.06 -9.59 4.44
N GLY A 216 -5.77 -10.88 4.67
CA GLY A 216 -6.01 -11.92 3.68
C GLY A 216 -7.49 -12.10 3.31
N GLU A 217 -8.41 -11.94 4.26
CA GLU A 217 -9.86 -11.99 4.00
C GLU A 217 -10.31 -10.77 3.18
N HIS A 218 -9.73 -9.59 3.43
CA HIS A 218 -9.98 -8.41 2.60
C HIS A 218 -9.48 -8.59 1.16
N ILE A 219 -8.28 -9.14 0.96
CA ILE A 219 -7.76 -9.42 -0.38
C ILE A 219 -8.63 -10.46 -1.11
N ASP A 220 -9.07 -11.51 -0.43
CA ASP A 220 -10.00 -12.50 -0.98
C ASP A 220 -11.32 -11.86 -1.44
N ALA A 221 -11.91 -11.00 -0.60
CA ALA A 221 -13.11 -10.26 -0.92
C ALA A 221 -12.90 -9.31 -2.11
N ASN A 222 -11.78 -8.57 -2.15
CA ASN A 222 -11.46 -7.64 -3.23
C ASN A 222 -11.23 -8.38 -4.56
N LEU A 223 -10.46 -9.47 -4.57
CA LEU A 223 -10.25 -10.28 -5.76
C LEU A 223 -11.56 -10.90 -6.27
N THR A 224 -12.45 -11.30 -5.37
CA THR A 224 -13.77 -11.80 -5.74
C THR A 224 -14.64 -10.69 -6.33
N ALA A 225 -14.62 -9.48 -5.74
CA ALA A 225 -15.36 -8.33 -6.23
C ALA A 225 -14.88 -7.84 -7.61
N ALA A 226 -13.59 -8.06 -7.94
CA ALA A 226 -12.98 -7.70 -9.22
C ALA A 226 -13.35 -8.63 -10.38
N LYS A 227 -13.94 -9.81 -10.11
CA LYS A 227 -14.27 -10.80 -11.16
C LYS A 227 -15.27 -10.21 -12.17
N GLY A 228 -14.87 -10.16 -13.44
CA GLY A 228 -15.71 -9.68 -14.54
C GLY A 228 -15.86 -8.16 -14.63
N LEU A 229 -15.06 -7.37 -13.90
CA LEU A 229 -15.11 -5.91 -13.99
C LEU A 229 -14.31 -5.35 -15.19
N PHE A 230 -13.22 -6.01 -15.58
CA PHE A 230 -12.30 -5.59 -16.64
C PHE A 230 -11.51 -6.78 -17.20
#